data_AF-A0A9D4MGA9-F1
#
_entry.id   AF-A0A9D4MGA9-F1
#
_cell.length_a   1.000
_cell.length_b   1.000
_cell.length_c   1.000
_cell.angle_alpha   90.00
_cell.angle_beta   90.00
_cell.angle_gamma   90.00
#
_symmetry.space_group_name_H-M   'P 1'
#
loop_
_entity.id
_entity.type
_entity.pdbx_description
1 polymer ?
#
loop_
_entity_poly.entity_id
_entity_poly.type
_entity_poly.pdbx_seq_one_letter_code
_entity_poly.pdbx_strand_id
1 'polypeptide(L)'
;SIIKAEIQHETREVKAIAQAMCQLFTPHQLVTCSMKGATTTTGSPRPSLPAAERNAIIDVIAKTFDKPLVDVKEKMRGCLRRLRLMHK
;
A
#
# COMPACT_ATOMS: atom_id res chain seq x y z
N SER A 1 -2.52 28.50 -2.82
CA SER A 1 -2.58 28.22 -1.38
C SER A 1 -1.86 26.94 -1.06
N ILE A 2 -1.05 26.94 0.00
CA ILE A 2 -0.24 25.80 0.47
C ILE A 2 -1.08 24.51 0.59
N ILE A 3 -2.31 24.64 1.09
CA ILE A 3 -3.29 23.54 1.23
C ILE A 3 -3.58 22.83 -0.10
N LYS A 4 -3.70 23.54 -1.23
CA LYS A 4 -3.97 22.91 -2.53
C LYS A 4 -2.77 22.10 -3.04
N ALA A 5 -1.56 22.57 -2.78
CA ALA A 5 -0.33 21.88 -3.18
C ALA A 5 -0.14 20.60 -2.35
N GLU A 6 -0.42 20.65 -1.04
CA GLU A 6 -0.30 19.52 -0.13
C GLU A 6 -1.30 18.39 -0.47
N ILE A 7 -2.56 18.75 -0.74
CA ILE A 7 -3.60 17.80 -1.20
C ILE A 7 -3.22 17.16 -2.55
N GLN A 8 -2.67 17.94 -3.49
CA GLN A 8 -2.22 17.41 -4.78
C GLN A 8 -1.03 16.46 -4.62
N HIS A 9 -0.10 16.77 -3.72
CA HIS A 9 1.07 15.94 -3.45
C HIS A 9 0.67 14.60 -2.82
N GLU A 10 -0.21 14.63 -1.81
CA GLU A 10 -0.77 13.42 -1.21
C GLU A 10 -1.53 12.55 -2.22
N THR A 11 -2.27 13.19 -3.14
CA THR A 11 -2.98 12.48 -4.21
C THR A 11 -2.01 11.80 -5.20
N ARG A 12 -0.86 12.42 -5.50
CA ARG A 12 0.17 11.85 -6.38
C ARG A 12 0.89 10.67 -5.72
N GLU A 13 1.20 10.79 -4.44
CA GLU A 13 1.83 9.73 -3.65
C GLU A 13 0.95 8.48 -3.60
N VAL A 14 -0.33 8.63 -3.25
CA VAL A 14 -1.28 7.50 -3.18
C VAL A 14 -1.44 6.83 -4.55
N LYS A 15 -1.48 7.60 -5.64
CA LYS A 15 -1.52 7.06 -7.00
C LYS A 15 -0.26 6.28 -7.35
N ALA A 16 0.92 6.82 -7.04
CA ALA A 16 2.20 6.14 -7.29
C ALA A 16 2.30 4.83 -6.50
N ILE A 17 1.89 4.83 -5.24
CA ILE A 17 1.82 3.62 -4.40
C ILE A 17 0.89 2.58 -5.03
N ALA A 18 -0.33 2.98 -5.39
CA ALA A 18 -1.30 2.06 -5.99
C ALA A 18 -0.79 1.47 -7.32
N GLN A 19 -0.16 2.30 -8.16
CA GLN A 19 0.42 1.85 -9.42
C GLN A 19 1.56 0.86 -9.21
N ALA A 20 2.51 1.16 -8.31
CA ALA A 20 3.62 0.26 -8.00
C ALA A 20 3.12 -1.08 -7.42
N MET A 21 2.08 -1.03 -6.58
CA MET A 21 1.43 -2.24 -6.05
C MET A 21 0.78 -3.08 -7.16
N CYS A 22 0.12 -2.47 -8.13
CA CYS A 22 -0.47 -3.18 -9.27
C CYS A 22 0.58 -3.73 -10.26
N GLN A 23 1.79 -3.16 -10.29
CA GLN A 23 2.87 -3.66 -11.14
C GLN A 23 3.58 -4.87 -10.54
N LEU A 24 3.70 -4.92 -9.21
CA LEU A 24 4.49 -5.94 -8.50
C LEU A 24 3.66 -7.06 -7.87
N PHE A 25 2.35 -6.86 -7.70
CA PHE A 25 1.47 -7.85 -7.10
C PHE A 25 0.28 -8.16 -8.00
N THR A 26 -0.15 -9.41 -7.99
CA THR A 26 -1.35 -9.82 -8.71
C THR A 26 -2.61 -9.24 -8.05
N PRO A 27 -3.71 -9.03 -8.80
CA PRO A 27 -4.97 -8.59 -8.22
C PRO A 27 -5.42 -9.49 -7.06
N HIS A 28 -5.19 -10.80 -7.17
CA HIS A 28 -5.49 -11.75 -6.10
C HIS A 28 -4.69 -11.43 -4.83
N GLN A 29 -3.36 -11.26 -4.93
CA GLN A 29 -2.52 -10.90 -3.79
C GLN A 29 -2.94 -9.57 -3.14
N LEU A 30 -3.32 -8.57 -3.92
CA LEU A 30 -3.77 -7.28 -3.39
C LEU A 30 -5.07 -7.39 -2.56
N VAL A 31 -5.93 -8.35 -2.91
CA VAL A 31 -7.19 -8.60 -2.20
C VAL A 31 -7.01 -9.56 -1.02
N THR A 32 -6.15 -10.58 -1.14
CA THR A 32 -6.02 -11.66 -0.14
C THR A 32 -4.84 -11.52 0.81
N CYS A 33 -3.80 -10.75 0.48
CA CYS A 33 -2.64 -10.55 1.36
C CYS A 33 -2.77 -9.33 2.29
N SER A 34 -1.79 -9.16 3.18
CA SER A 34 -1.67 -8.04 4.11
C SER A 34 -0.21 -7.57 4.23
N MET A 35 0.04 -6.44 4.92
CA MET A 35 1.40 -5.92 5.07
C MET A 35 2.30 -6.77 6.00
N LYS A 36 1.73 -7.41 7.02
CA LYS A 36 2.47 -8.14 8.08
C LYS A 36 2.07 -9.61 8.24
N GLY A 37 1.08 -10.09 7.48
CA GLY A 37 0.39 -11.33 7.82
C GLY A 37 -0.64 -11.06 8.92
N ALA A 38 -1.81 -11.68 8.85
CA ALA A 38 -2.80 -11.63 9.90
C ALA A 38 -3.48 -13.00 10.02
N THR A 39 -3.36 -13.62 11.19
CA THR A 39 -4.21 -14.74 11.60
C THR A 39 -5.44 -14.13 12.27
N THR A 40 -6.58 -14.14 11.58
CA THR A 40 -7.83 -13.71 12.21
C THR A 40 -8.43 -14.88 12.97
N THR A 41 -8.84 -14.67 14.22
CA THR A 41 -9.40 -15.69 15.13
C THR A 41 -10.65 -16.38 14.57
N THR A 42 -11.31 -15.77 13.58
CA THR A 42 -12.58 -16.20 12.98
C THR A 42 -12.56 -16.22 11.45
N GLY A 43 -11.38 -16.20 10.80
CA GLY A 43 -11.31 -16.15 9.33
C GLY A 43 -10.03 -16.76 8.76
N SER A 44 -10.03 -16.97 7.44
CA SER A 44 -8.90 -17.55 6.71
C SER A 44 -7.60 -16.77 6.97
N PRO A 45 -6.47 -17.46 7.18
CA PRO A 45 -5.18 -16.81 7.40
C PRO A 45 -4.85 -15.90 6.23
N ARG A 46 -4.43 -14.67 6.54
CA ARG A 46 -4.14 -13.63 5.56
C ARG A 46 -2.63 -13.53 5.41
N PRO A 47 -2.01 -14.12 4.37
CA PRO A 47 -0.57 -14.11 4.23
C PRO A 47 -0.02 -12.68 4.07
N SER A 48 1.24 -12.49 4.42
CA SER A 48 1.95 -11.25 4.11
C SER A 48 2.22 -11.14 2.61
N LEU A 49 2.25 -9.91 2.09
CA LEU A 49 2.84 -9.65 0.78
C LEU A 49 4.32 -10.07 0.79
N PRO A 50 4.84 -10.54 -0.36
CA PRO A 50 6.27 -10.80 -0.55
C PRO A 50 7.13 -9.63 -0.05
N ALA A 51 8.09 -9.94 0.82
CA ALA A 51 8.84 -8.90 1.54
C ALA A 51 9.76 -8.10 0.62
N ALA A 52 10.34 -8.73 -0.41
CA ALA A 52 11.27 -8.08 -1.33
C ALA A 52 10.58 -6.98 -2.14
N GLU A 53 9.49 -7.33 -2.82
CA GLU A 53 8.68 -6.43 -3.65
C GLU A 53 8.05 -5.33 -2.80
N ARG A 54 7.52 -5.70 -1.62
CA ARG A 54 6.96 -4.72 -0.67
C ARG A 54 8.02 -3.70 -0.24
N ASN A 55 9.21 -4.16 0.14
CA ASN A 55 10.29 -3.27 0.58
C ASN A 55 10.80 -2.41 -0.57
N ALA A 56 10.88 -2.94 -1.79
CA ALA A 56 11.25 -2.17 -2.98
C ALA A 56 10.28 -1.00 -3.23
N ILE A 57 8.96 -1.22 -3.12
CA ILE A 57 7.98 -0.13 -3.22
C ILE A 57 8.20 0.91 -2.12
N ILE A 58 8.38 0.45 -0.87
CA ILE A 58 8.56 1.35 0.27
C ILE A 58 9.77 2.25 0.06
N ASP A 59 10.91 1.67 -0.32
CA ASP A 59 12.17 2.40 -0.48
C ASP A 59 12.12 3.37 -1.66
N VAL A 60 11.53 2.96 -2.80
CA VAL A 60 11.40 3.83 -3.98
C VAL A 60 10.47 5.01 -3.70
N ILE A 61 9.30 4.76 -3.11
CA ILE A 61 8.32 5.81 -2.83
C ILE A 61 8.84 6.75 -1.74
N ALA A 62 9.45 6.21 -0.67
CA ALA A 62 10.02 7.03 0.39
C ALA A 62 11.09 8.00 -0.13
N LYS A 63 11.97 7.52 -1.02
CA LYS A 63 12.99 8.38 -1.67
C LYS A 63 12.37 9.38 -2.65
N THR A 64 11.35 8.97 -3.41
CA THR A 64 10.73 9.82 -4.44
C THR A 64 9.96 11.00 -3.85
N PHE A 65 9.30 10.78 -2.71
CA PHE A 65 8.44 11.78 -2.08
C PHE A 65 9.03 12.40 -0.80
N ASP A 66 10.28 12.06 -0.46
CA ASP A 66 10.97 12.45 0.77
C ASP A 66 10.10 12.20 2.02
N LYS A 67 9.67 10.95 2.18
CA LYS A 67 8.75 10.52 3.24
C LYS A 67 9.36 9.47 4.15
N PRO A 68 9.01 9.48 5.45
CA PRO A 68 9.31 8.37 6.35
C PRO A 68 8.75 7.04 5.83
N LEU A 69 9.54 5.96 5.98
CA LEU A 69 9.11 4.60 5.58
C LEU A 69 7.80 4.17 6.26
N VAL A 70 7.52 4.69 7.46
CA VAL A 70 6.29 4.42 8.21
C VAL A 70 5.06 4.97 7.49
N ASP A 71 5.15 6.18 6.93
CA ASP A 71 4.04 6.83 6.22
C ASP A 71 3.67 6.07 4.95
N VAL A 72 4.69 5.64 4.20
CA VAL A 72 4.52 4.83 3.00
C VAL A 72 3.89 3.47 3.33
N LYS A 73 4.34 2.80 4.40
CA LYS A 73 3.75 1.54 4.89
C LYS A 73 2.27 1.70 5.26
N GLU A 74 1.93 2.81 5.93
CA GLU A 74 0.56 3.12 6.34
C GLU A 74 -0.34 3.40 5.12
N LYS A 75 0.15 4.13 4.12
CA LYS A 75 -0.58 4.37 2.86
C LYS A 75 -0.76 3.09 2.06
N MET A 76 0.25 2.22 1.95
CA MET A 76 0.11 0.89 1.34
C MET A 76 -0.95 0.05 2.05
N ARG A 77 -0.96 0.05 3.38
CA ARG A 77 -2.01 -0.62 4.18
C ARG A 77 -3.39 -0.06 3.88
N GLY A 78 -3.50 1.26 3.74
CA GLY A 78 -4.73 1.95 3.32
C GLY A 78 -5.19 1.55 1.92
N CYS A 79 -4.28 1.41 0.96
CA CYS A 79 -4.59 0.93 -0.39
C CYS A 79 -5.14 -0.50 -0.38
N LEU A 80 -4.49 -1.43 0.34
CA LEU A 80 -5.00 -2.80 0.49
C LEU A 80 -6.38 -2.84 1.17
N ARG A 81 -6.62 -2.00 2.18
CA ARG A 81 -7.91 -1.93 2.86
C ARG A 81 -9.02 -1.47 1.91
N ARG A 82 -8.76 -0.44 1.10
CA ARG A 82 -9.73 0.10 0.12
C ARG A 82 -10.07 -0.92 -0.97
N LEU A 83 -9.06 -1.57 -1.54
CA LEU A 83 -9.27 -2.61 -2.56
C LEU A 83 -10.17 -3.74 -2.04
N ARG A 84 -9.98 -4.18 -0.80
CA ARG A 84 -10.84 -5.22 -0.21
C ARG A 84 -12.30 -4.80 -0.04
N LEU A 85 -12.56 -3.53 0.27
CA LEU A 85 -13.93 -3.03 0.44
C LEU A 85 -14.69 -2.98 -0.89
N MET A 86 -13.98 -2.84 -2.01
CA MET A 86 -14.58 -2.84 -3.36
C MET A 86 -14.87 -4.25 -3.89
N HIS A 87 -14.30 -5.29 -3.28
CA HIS A 87 -14.42 -6.69 -3.69
C HIS A 87 -15.27 -7.54 -2.71
N LYS A 88 -16.02 -6.88 -1.82
CA LYS A 88 -17.06 -7.49 -0.98
C LYS A 88 -18.42 -7.23 -1.58
#